data_AF-A0ABD5NM94-F1
#
_entry.id   AF-A0ABD5NM94-F1
#
_cell.length_a   1.000
_cell.length_b   1.000
_cell.length_c   1.000
_cell.angle_alpha   90.00
_cell.angle_beta   90.00
_cell.angle_gamma   90.00
#
_symmetry.space_group_name_H-M   'P 1'
#
loop_
_entity.id
_entity.type
_entity.pdbx_description
1 polymer ?
#
loop_
_entity_poly.entity_id
_entity_poly.type
_entity_poly.pdbx_seq_one_letter_code
_entity_poly.pdbx_strand_id
1 'polypeptide(L)' 'MASERPVIESRSRRLLAYLRFNRARIVTDVSLLLVWMFVASATFDWLEQPPWLLYVVTFTGVVLYTRVTPTWERPYRSPD' A
#
# COMPACT_ATOMS: atom_id res chain seq x y z
N MET A 1 15.06 -9.09 24.77
CA MET A 1 13.87 -8.47 25.41
C MET A 1 12.66 -8.77 24.54
N ALA A 2 11.81 -9.70 24.94
CA ALA A 2 10.60 -10.03 24.18
C ALA A 2 9.63 -8.85 24.32
N SER A 3 9.39 -8.10 23.25
CA SER A 3 8.41 -7.02 23.24
C SER A 3 7.02 -7.62 23.50
N GLU A 4 6.46 -7.40 24.68
CA GLU A 4 5.07 -7.73 25.02
C GLU A 4 4.13 -6.92 24.12
N ARG A 5 3.76 -7.50 22.98
CA ARG A 5 2.75 -6.90 22.10
C ARG A 5 1.38 -7.04 22.76
N PRO A 6 0.61 -5.96 22.93
CA PRO A 6 -0.68 -6.02 23.60
C PRO A 6 -1.68 -6.87 22.82
N VAL A 7 -2.52 -7.64 23.52
CA VAL A 7 -3.68 -8.34 22.95
C VAL A 7 -4.84 -7.34 22.94
N ILE A 8 -5.44 -7.13 21.77
CA ILE A 8 -6.58 -6.22 21.60
C ILE A 8 -7.75 -7.07 21.10
N GLU A 9 -8.80 -7.25 21.89
CA GLU A 9 -9.97 -8.05 21.49
C GLU A 9 -10.86 -7.32 20.48
N SER A 10 -11.08 -6.02 20.65
CA SER A 10 -12.02 -5.29 19.81
C SER A 10 -11.46 -5.04 18.40
N ARG A 11 -12.20 -5.51 17.38
CA ARG A 11 -11.82 -5.40 15.95
C ARG A 11 -11.55 -3.95 15.50
N SER A 12 -12.37 -3.00 15.95
CA SER A 12 -12.21 -1.58 15.61
C SER A 12 -10.95 -0.97 16.20
N ARG A 13 -10.60 -1.27 17.47
CA ARG A 13 -9.36 -0.80 18.08
C ARG A 13 -8.13 -1.43 17.44
N ARG A 14 -8.20 -2.71 17.03
CA ARG A 14 -7.15 -3.36 16.24
C ARG A 14 -6.91 -2.63 14.93
N LEU A 15 -7.97 -2.36 14.16
CA LEU A 15 -7.85 -1.65 12.87
C LEU A 15 -7.23 -0.26 13.06
N LEU A 16 -7.72 0.53 14.03
CA LEU A 16 -7.17 1.85 14.31
C LEU A 16 -5.70 1.78 14.76
N ALA A 17 -5.34 0.83 15.62
CA ALA A 17 -3.95 0.63 16.04
C ALA A 17 -3.05 0.24 14.86
N TYR A 18 -3.53 -0.61 13.96
CA TYR A 18 -2.82 -1.03 12.76
C TYR A 18 -2.60 0.13 11.79
N LEU A 19 -3.65 0.91 11.51
CA LEU A 19 -3.59 2.09 10.65
C LEU A 19 -2.68 3.17 11.25
N ARG A 20 -2.78 3.42 12.57
CA ARG A 20 -1.95 4.43 13.24
C ARG A 20 -0.48 4.05 13.23
N PHE A 21 -0.15 2.79 13.49
CA PHE A 21 1.22 2.30 13.51
C PHE A 21 1.85 2.37 12.12
N ASN A 22 1.10 2.02 11.08
CA ASN A 22 1.60 2.02 9.70
C ASN A 22 1.33 3.34 8.95
N ARG A 23 0.81 4.39 9.60
CA ARG A 23 0.31 5.61 8.94
C ARG A 23 1.32 6.22 7.95
N ALA A 24 2.55 6.41 8.38
CA ALA A 24 3.58 7.00 7.54
C ALA A 24 3.81 6.17 6.28
N ARG A 25 3.91 4.85 6.46
CA ARG A 25 4.08 3.89 5.37
C ARG A 25 2.90 3.84 4.41
N ILE A 26 1.67 3.85 4.95
CA ILE A 26 0.43 3.93 4.15
C ILE A 26 0.44 5.18 3.28
N VAL A 27 0.79 6.34 3.86
CA VAL A 27 0.87 7.60 3.12
C VAL A 27 1.93 7.49 2.02
N THR A 28 3.11 6.97 2.32
CA THR A 28 4.17 6.77 1.31
C THR A 28 3.71 5.83 0.19
N ASP A 29 3.10 4.70 0.52
CA ASP A 29 2.62 3.72 -0.45
C ASP A 29 1.56 4.36 -1.37
N VAL A 30 0.59 5.07 -0.80
CA VAL A 30 -0.46 5.77 -1.56
C VAL A 30 0.12 6.86 -2.44
N SER A 31 1.02 7.70 -1.91
CA SER A 31 1.65 8.76 -2.69
C SER A 31 2.46 8.20 -3.86
N LEU A 32 3.21 7.12 -3.65
CA LEU A 32 4.03 6.52 -4.69
C LEU A 32 3.15 5.91 -5.80
N LEU A 33 2.06 5.22 -5.43
CA LEU A 33 1.10 4.69 -6.41
C LEU A 33 0.39 5.81 -7.19
N LEU A 34 0.04 6.92 -6.54
CA LEU A 34 -0.57 8.08 -7.22
C LEU A 34 0.41 8.74 -8.20
N VAL A 35 1.67 8.92 -7.78
CA VAL A 35 2.73 9.45 -8.65
C VAL A 35 2.93 8.53 -9.85
N TRP A 36 2.99 7.22 -9.64
CA TRP A 36 3.08 6.24 -10.72
C TRP A 36 1.93 6.34 -11.71
N MET A 37 0.68 6.36 -11.22
CA MET A 37 -0.51 6.51 -12.08
C MET A 37 -0.46 7.82 -12.87
N PHE A 38 -0.09 8.92 -12.22
CA PHE A 38 0.00 10.23 -12.87
C PHE A 38 1.08 10.25 -13.96
N VAL A 39 2.29 9.77 -13.67
CA VAL A 39 3.40 9.72 -14.64
C VAL A 39 3.05 8.81 -15.81
N ALA A 40 2.48 7.63 -15.54
CA ALA A 40 2.05 6.71 -16.59
C ALA A 40 0.99 7.36 -17.49
N SER A 41 -0.05 7.95 -16.89
CA SER A 41 -1.11 8.64 -17.63
C SER A 41 -0.57 9.78 -18.49
N ALA A 42 0.26 10.65 -17.92
CA ALA A 42 0.84 11.79 -18.64
C ALA A 42 1.76 11.34 -19.78
N THR A 43 2.54 10.28 -19.57
CA THR A 43 3.43 9.72 -20.60
C THR A 43 2.62 9.13 -21.75
N PHE A 44 1.53 8.42 -21.44
CA PHE A 44 0.68 7.80 -22.44
C PHE A 44 -0.09 8.83 -23.26
N ASP A 45 -0.59 9.88 -22.62
CA ASP A 45 -1.23 11.01 -23.28
C ASP A 45 -0.24 11.73 -24.21
N TRP A 46 0.98 12.00 -23.73
CA TRP A 46 2.02 12.67 -24.53
C TRP A 46 2.48 11.83 -25.74
N LEU A 47 2.51 10.50 -25.61
CA LEU A 47 2.96 9.58 -26.67
C LEU A 47 1.80 9.03 -27.51
N GLU A 48 0.58 9.57 -27.35
CA GLU A 48 -0.64 9.16 -28.05
C GLU A 48 -0.86 7.63 -28.03
N GLN A 49 -0.52 7.00 -26.91
CA GLN A 49 -0.58 5.55 -26.77
C GLN A 49 -2.03 5.08 -26.58
N PRO A 50 -2.37 3.85 -27.02
CA PRO A 50 -3.72 3.34 -26.89
C PRO A 50 -4.07 3.10 -25.39
N PRO A 51 -5.30 3.44 -24.95
CA PRO A 51 -5.69 3.36 -23.54
C PRO A 51 -5.57 1.97 -22.93
N TRP A 52 -5.68 0.91 -23.73
CA TRP A 52 -5.63 -0.46 -23.22
C TRP A 52 -4.26 -0.81 -22.63
N LEU A 53 -3.17 -0.24 -23.18
CA LEU A 53 -1.82 -0.45 -22.69
C LEU A 53 -1.60 0.21 -21.31
N LEU A 54 -2.28 1.33 -21.04
CA LEU A 54 -2.21 2.00 -19.73
C LEU A 54 -2.73 1.09 -18.62
N TYR A 55 -3.78 0.30 -18.88
CA TYR A 55 -4.28 -0.69 -17.91
C TYR A 55 -3.23 -1.75 -17.60
N VAL A 56 -2.54 -2.24 -18.63
CA VAL A 56 -1.47 -3.24 -18.46
C VAL A 56 -0.34 -2.67 -17.63
N VAL A 57 0.16 -1.47 -17.97
CA VAL A 57 1.26 -0.81 -17.25
C VAL A 57 0.87 -0.52 -15.80
N THR A 58 -0.34 -0.01 -15.57
CA THR A 58 -0.83 0.29 -14.22
C THR A 58 -0.91 -0.99 -13.38
N PHE A 59 -1.51 -2.04 -13.93
CA PHE A 59 -1.65 -3.33 -13.25
C PHE A 59 -0.28 -3.92 -12.92
N THR A 60 0.63 -3.99 -13.88
CA THR A 60 1.98 -4.49 -13.68
C THR A 60 2.74 -3.66 -12.65
N GLY A 61 2.61 -2.34 -12.67
CA GLY A 61 3.20 -1.45 -11.67
C GLY A 61 2.73 -1.78 -10.25
N VAL A 62 1.42 -1.96 -10.04
CA VAL A 62 0.86 -2.35 -8.73
C VAL A 62 1.33 -3.75 -8.31
N VAL A 63 1.33 -4.73 -9.22
CA VAL A 63 1.80 -6.10 -8.92
C VAL A 63 3.27 -6.11 -8.54
N LEU A 64 4.12 -5.40 -9.29
CA LEU A 64 5.54 -5.29 -8.97
C LEU A 64 5.73 -4.60 -7.63
N TYR A 65 5.05 -3.46 -7.40
CA TYR A 65 5.11 -2.73 -6.14
C TYR A 65 4.79 -3.61 -4.94
N THR A 66 3.70 -4.37 -5.01
CA THR A 66 3.27 -5.26 -3.92
C THR A 66 4.23 -6.43 -3.70
N ARG A 67 4.94 -6.89 -4.73
CA ARG A 67 5.95 -7.95 -4.61
C ARG A 67 7.25 -7.47 -3.98
N VAL A 68 7.66 -6.24 -4.26
CA VAL A 68 8.94 -5.69 -3.76
C VAL A 68 8.81 -5.00 -2.40
N THR A 69 7.61 -4.52 -2.07
CA THR A 69 7.38 -3.78 -0.82
C THR A 69 7.06 -4.75 0.32
N PRO A 70 7.77 -4.69 1.46
CA PRO A 70 7.49 -5.56 2.60
C PRO A 70 6.03 -5.41 3.09
N THR A 71 5.46 -6.45 3.68
CA THR A 71 4.12 -6.34 4.26
C THR A 71 4.11 -5.35 5.44
N TRP A 72 2.98 -4.71 5.69
CA TRP A 72 2.79 -3.88 6.88
C TRP A 72 2.85 -4.70 8.16
N GLU A 73 3.23 -4.05 9.25
CA GLU A 73 3.49 -4.71 10.52
C GLU A 73 2.27 -4.64 11.45
N ARG A 74 2.06 -5.71 12.22
CA ARG A 74 1.02 -5.77 13.25
C ARG A 74 1.62 -5.46 14.62
N PRO A 75 1.28 -4.31 15.25
CA PRO A 75 1.82 -3.95 16.57
C PRO A 75 1.17 -4.70 17.74
N TYR A 76 0.15 -5.53 17.46
CA TYR A 76 -0.60 -6.32 18.45
C TYR A 76 -0.65 -7.80 18.04
N ARG A 77 -0.93 -8.68 19.00
CA ARG A 77 -1.30 -10.08 18.72
C ARG A 77 -2.81 -10.16 18.50
N SER A 78 -3.24 -10.97 17.53
CA SER A 78 -4.65 -11.36 17.46
C SER A 78 -4.91 -12.27 18.65
N PRO A 79 -5.97 -12.04 19.45
CA PRO A 79 -6.61 -13.18 20.10
C PRO A 79 -7.11 -14.07 18.95
N ASP A 80 -6.75 -15.34 18.96
CA ASP A 80 -7.22 -16.30 17.95
C ASP A 80 -8.75 -16.34 17.92
#